data_AF-C9RFA8-F1
#
_entry.id   AF-C9RFA8-F1
#
_cell.length_a   1.000
_cell.length_b   1.000
_cell.length_c   1.000
_cell.angle_alpha   90.00
_cell.angle_beta   90.00
_cell.angle_gamma   90.00
#
_symmetry.space_group_name_H-M   'P 1'
#
loop_
_entity.id
_entity.type
_entity.pdbx_description
1 polymer ?
#
loop_
_entity_poly.entity_id
_entity_poly.type
_entity_poly.pdbx_seq_one_letter_code
_entity_poly.pdbx_strand_id
1 'polypeptide(L)' 'MENRRFNIKYANLFIKRAKEDLEVAKVLLETNHYPDAVYHSQQCAEKAIKAEIFYLKWTLGDHGKVNC' A
#
# COMPACT_ATOMS: atom_id res chain seq x y z
N MET A 1 14.68 13.00 11.43
CA MET A 1 15.00 12.53 10.06
C MET A 1 14.72 11.04 9.86
N GLU A 2 15.00 10.20 10.85
CA GLU A 2 14.83 8.74 10.81
C GLU A 2 13.39 8.28 10.50
N ASN A 3 12.39 8.91 11.11
CA ASN A 3 10.97 8.63 10.89
C ASN A 3 10.50 8.89 9.44
N ARG A 4 11.14 9.83 8.72
CA ARG A 4 10.75 10.19 7.33
C ARG A 4 11.23 9.16 6.31
N ARG A 5 12.48 8.72 6.40
CA ARG A 5 13.02 7.64 5.55
C ARG A 5 12.28 6.33 5.80
N PHE A 6 11.87 6.10 7.05
CA PHE A 6 11.06 4.96 7.44
C PHE A 6 9.71 4.97 6.71
N ASN A 7 8.94 6.07 6.76
CA ASN A 7 7.62 6.17 6.11
C ASN A 7 7.67 5.92 4.59
N ILE A 8 8.62 6.52 3.87
CA ILE A 8 8.76 6.29 2.42
C ILE A 8 9.13 4.83 2.13
N LYS A 9 10.04 4.23 2.92
CA LYS A 9 10.43 2.83 2.74
C LYS A 9 9.22 1.90 2.92
N TYR A 10 8.38 2.15 3.91
CA TYR A 10 7.16 1.36 4.13
C TYR A 10 6.11 1.61 3.04
N ALA A 11 5.89 2.86 2.62
CA ALA A 11 5.00 3.16 1.50
C ALA A 11 5.40 2.38 0.23
N ASN A 12 6.70 2.39 -0.10
CA ASN A 12 7.25 1.63 -1.23
C ASN A 12 7.13 0.11 -1.05
N LEU A 13 7.30 -0.40 0.16
CA LEU A 13 7.12 -1.82 0.44
C LEU A 13 5.65 -2.25 0.28
N PHE A 14 4.72 -1.45 0.81
CA PHE A 14 3.29 -1.75 0.74
C PHE A 14 2.78 -1.69 -0.71
N ILE A 15 3.18 -0.69 -1.49
CA ILE A 15 2.76 -0.60 -2.90
C ILE A 15 3.35 -1.74 -3.73
N LYS A 16 4.58 -2.19 -3.45
CA LYS A 16 5.18 -3.36 -4.10
C LYS A 16 4.34 -4.62 -3.82
N ARG A 17 4.01 -4.87 -2.55
CA ARG A 17 3.18 -6.02 -2.16
C ARG A 17 1.76 -5.95 -2.70
N ALA A 18 1.17 -4.76 -2.77
CA ALA A 18 -0.15 -4.57 -3.37
C ALA A 18 -0.15 -5.00 -4.85
N LYS A 19 0.92 -4.68 -5.60
CA LYS A 19 1.08 -5.14 -6.99
C LYS A 19 1.25 -6.66 -7.07
N GLU A 20 2.01 -7.27 -6.17
CA GLU A 20 2.14 -8.74 -6.10
C GLU A 20 0.77 -9.40 -5.85
N ASP A 21 -0.02 -8.87 -4.91
CA ASP A 21 -1.38 -9.35 -4.64
C ASP A 21 -2.31 -9.21 -5.86
N LEU A 22 -2.18 -8.12 -6.63
CA LEU A 22 -2.96 -7.91 -7.85
C LEU A 22 -2.63 -8.96 -8.92
N GLU A 23 -1.35 -9.26 -9.13
CA GLU A 23 -0.95 -10.28 -10.11
C GLU A 23 -1.43 -11.68 -9.68
N VAL A 24 -1.36 -11.99 -8.39
CA VAL A 24 -1.92 -13.23 -7.84
C VAL A 24 -3.44 -13.29 -8.04
N ALA A 25 -4.17 -12.21 -7.74
CA ALA A 25 -5.61 -12.15 -7.94
C ALA A 25 -6.02 -12.38 -9.40
N LYS A 26 -5.27 -11.85 -10.37
CA LYS A 26 -5.53 -12.07 -11.81
C LYS A 26 -5.35 -13.54 -12.18
N VAL A 27 -4.25 -14.18 -11.76
CA VAL A 27 -4.01 -15.60 -12.04
C VAL A 27 -5.11 -16.47 -11.43
N LEU A 28 -5.53 -16.17 -10.20
CA LEU A 28 -6.60 -16.91 -9.53
C LEU A 28 -7.96 -16.73 -10.22
N LEU A 29 -8.24 -15.53 -10.73
CA LEU A 29 -9.44 -15.27 -11.52
C LEU A 29 -9.44 -16.08 -12.83
N GLU A 30 -8.33 -16.06 -13.57
CA GLU A 30 -8.18 -16.79 -14.84
C GLU A 30 -8.24 -18.32 -14.65
N THR A 31 -7.84 -18.81 -13.48
CA THR A 31 -7.86 -20.23 -13.13
C THR A 31 -9.11 -20.67 -12.37
N ASN A 32 -10.15 -19.83 -12.31
CA ASN A 32 -11.44 -20.08 -11.66
C ASN A 32 -11.40 -20.29 -10.13
N HIS A 33 -10.35 -19.83 -9.45
CA HIS A 33 -10.22 -19.85 -7.98
C HIS A 33 -10.81 -18.58 -7.37
N TYR A 34 -12.13 -18.40 -7.53
CA TYR A 34 -12.81 -17.14 -7.22
C TYR A 34 -12.68 -16.66 -5.76
N PRO A 35 -12.81 -17.52 -4.72
CA PRO A 35 -12.68 -17.07 -3.34
C PRO A 35 -11.29 -16.47 -3.04
N ASP A 36 -10.24 -17.13 -3.55
CA ASP A 36 -8.87 -16.66 -3.37
C ASP A 36 -8.61 -15.39 -4.21
N ALA A 37 -9.18 -15.30 -5.41
CA ALA A 37 -9.10 -14.08 -6.23
C ALA A 37 -9.70 -12.87 -5.51
N VAL A 38 -10.84 -13.03 -4.84
CA VAL A 38 -11.48 -11.98 -4.03
C VAL A 38 -10.61 -11.63 -2.83
N TYR A 39 -10.08 -12.63 -2.12
CA TYR A 39 -9.20 -12.41 -0.97
C TYR A 39 -7.95 -11.60 -1.35
N HIS A 40 -7.26 -11.99 -2.43
CA HIS A 40 -6.08 -11.27 -2.90
C HIS A 40 -6.43 -9.87 -3.43
N SER A 41 -7.61 -9.67 -4.02
CA SER A 41 -8.09 -8.34 -4.40
C SER A 41 -8.30 -7.42 -3.19
N GLN A 42 -8.93 -7.93 -2.12
CA GLN A 42 -9.09 -7.20 -0.86
C GLN A 42 -7.74 -6.83 -0.26
N GLN A 43 -6.79 -7.77 -0.27
CA GLN A 43 -5.44 -7.57 0.23
C GLN A 43 -4.65 -6.52 -0.58
N CYS A 44 -4.78 -6.52 -1.90
CA CYS A 44 -4.23 -5.50 -2.77
C CYS A 44 -4.73 -4.10 -2.37
N ALA A 45 -6.05 -3.93 -2.25
CA ALA A 45 -6.66 -2.65 -1.87
C ALA A 45 -6.20 -2.17 -0.49
N GLU A 46 -6.18 -3.06 0.51
CA GLU A 46 -5.73 -2.74 1.87
C GLU A 46 -4.28 -2.24 1.89
N LYS A 47 -3.37 -2.92 1.17
CA LYS A 47 -1.96 -2.53 1.13
C LYS A 47 -1.74 -1.24 0.34
N ALA A 48 -2.49 -1.02 -0.75
CA ALA A 48 -2.43 0.24 -1.49
C ALA A 48 -2.85 1.44 -0.62
N ILE A 49 -3.95 1.30 0.14
CA ILE A 49 -4.41 2.35 1.07
C ILE A 49 -3.39 2.58 2.18
N LYS A 50 -2.79 1.52 2.74
CA LYS A 50 -1.71 1.67 3.73
C LYS A 50 -0.52 2.43 3.16
N ALA A 51 -0.11 2.13 1.92
CA ALA A 51 0.97 2.84 1.25
C ALA A 51 0.68 4.34 1.14
N GLU A 52 -0.54 4.70 0.72
CA GLU A 52 -1.00 6.08 0.62
C GLU A 52 -0.97 6.79 1.98
N ILE A 53 -1.45 6.15 3.04
CA ILE A 53 -1.41 6.72 4.40
C ILE A 53 0.04 6.99 4.85
N PHE A 54 0.97 6.06 4.59
CA PHE A 54 2.38 6.27 4.92
C PHE A 54 3.01 7.41 4.11
N TYR A 55 2.61 7.55 2.84
CA TYR A 55 3.04 8.64 1.97
C TYR A 55 2.48 10.00 2.43
N LEU A 56 1.17 10.08 2.71
CA LEU A 56 0.53 11.30 3.21
C LEU A 56 1.04 11.70 4.59
N LYS A 57 1.29 10.75 5.50
CA LYS A 57 1.95 11.04 6.78
C LYS A 57 3.34 11.62 6.61
N TRP A 58 4.05 11.25 5.55
CA TRP A 58 5.31 11.89 5.19
C TRP A 58 5.09 13.35 4.73
N THR A 59 4.12 13.60 3.85
CA THR A 59 3.82 14.95 3.33
C THR A 59 3.31 15.90 4.42
N LEU A 60 2.36 15.46 5.25
CA LEU A 60 1.79 16.29 6.33
C LEU A 60 2.77 16.53 7.48
N GLY A 61 3.67 15.58 7.73
CA GLY A 61 4.78 15.76 8.67
C GLY A 61 5.77 16.86 8.25
N ASP A 62 5.79 17.23 6.97
CA ASP A 62 6.58 18.36 6.45
C ASP A 62 5.84 19.71 6.59
N HIS A 63 4.51 19.72 6.77
CA HIS A 63 3.71 20.91 7.03
C HIS A 63 3.59 21.29 8.53
N GLY A 64 4.22 20.54 9.44
CA GLY A 64 4.29 20.86 10.87
C GLY A 64 5.13 22.09 11.26
N LYS A 65 5.49 22.95 10.30
CA LYS A 65 6.03 24.30 10.52
C LYS A 65 5.19 25.38 9.83
N VAL A 66 3.87 25.24 9.82
CA VAL A 66 3.01 26.40 9.63
C VAL A 66 2.69 26.93 11.03
N ASN A 67 3.27 28.09 11.30
CA ASN A 67 3.19 28.84 12.55
C ASN A 67 1.75 28.91 13.09
N CYS A 68 1.58 28.42 14.31
CA CYS A 68 0.66 29.05 15.26
C CYS A 68 1.47 30.10 16.04
#